data_AF-A0A4R2KN37-F1
#
_entry.id   AF-A0A4R2KN37-F1
#
_cell.length_a   1.000
_cell.length_b   1.000
_cell.length_c   1.000
_cell.angle_alpha   90.00
_cell.angle_beta   90.00
_cell.angle_gamma   90.00
#
_symmetry.space_group_name_H-M   'P 1'
#
loop_
_entity.id
_entity.type
_entity.pdbx_description
1 polymer ?
#
loop_
_entity_poly.entity_id
_entity_poly.type
_entity_poly.pdbx_seq_one_letter_code
_entity_poly.pdbx_strand_id
1 'polypeptide(L)'
;MKRLAIGTVALLVLLLMAMLILAWESSIAQQDAPAEDTFSQRQIDRGEVIAGLGNCQSCHTVDPERPYAGGRAFPTPFGTLYATNITPHPESGIGRWSEAAFIRAMREGVARDGSHLFPAFPYTHFTRVRDEDLQALYAYTMTREPVDARAPENDLTFPFNIRLLQAGWKLLFFEPGVWQPDTEKSDAWNRGEYLAEGLAHCSACHTPRNTFGAENQDRDYDGAMVNNWYAPAMSAGNPPPVAWTESELYTYLREGASTYHGVALGSMADVVHQGLGIVDDSDIRALATYFSDVTGALPEDQTAAQASRRIADAQRESMAMRSNDTGELNRGEQLFSNGCAACHYNSADDPNVLRPELSLNSALNADNPVNLIRATLRGVSNESGIQGVLMPGFASWNNADLAALFAFLRATHTDHPAWNDLEQRIARQRSDVTTSTE
;
A
#
# COMPACT_ATOMS: atom_id res chain seq x y z
N MET A 1 -45.64 30.03 -2.53
CA MET A 1 -44.48 29.95 -3.46
C MET A 1 -43.40 30.98 -3.12
N LYS A 2 -43.63 32.31 -3.20
CA LYS A 2 -42.58 33.33 -2.91
C LYS A 2 -41.96 33.24 -1.51
N ARG A 3 -42.76 33.07 -0.45
CA ARG A 3 -42.24 32.92 0.93
C ARG A 3 -41.42 31.63 1.14
N LEU A 4 -41.83 30.54 0.47
CA LEU A 4 -41.10 29.28 0.50
C LEU A 4 -39.76 29.41 -0.22
N ALA A 5 -39.75 30.02 -1.40
CA ALA A 5 -38.52 30.29 -2.16
C ALA A 5 -37.54 31.20 -1.41
N ILE A 6 -38.03 32.26 -0.77
CA ILE A 6 -37.20 33.14 0.08
C ILE A 6 -36.62 32.37 1.27
N GLY A 7 -37.44 31.52 1.93
CA GLY A 7 -36.97 30.67 3.02
C GLY A 7 -35.88 29.69 2.59
N THR A 8 -36.05 29.03 1.44
CA THR A 8 -35.05 28.11 0.88
C THR A 8 -33.75 28.83 0.53
N VAL A 9 -33.81 30.00 -0.13
CA VAL A 9 -32.62 30.79 -0.46
C VAL A 9 -31.90 31.26 0.80
N ALA A 10 -32.63 31.75 1.81
CA ALA A 10 -32.04 32.17 3.07
C ALA A 10 -31.33 31.01 3.78
N LEU A 11 -31.94 29.82 3.80
CA LEU A 11 -31.32 28.61 4.36
C LEU A 11 -30.05 28.22 3.61
N LEU A 12 -30.07 28.21 2.27
CA LEU A 12 -28.89 27.89 1.46
C LEU A 12 -27.74 28.88 1.68
N VAL A 13 -28.04 30.16 1.82
CA VAL A 13 -27.03 31.19 2.13
C VAL A 13 -26.45 30.96 3.53
N LEU A 14 -27.28 30.63 4.53
CA LEU A 14 -26.81 30.31 5.88
C LEU A 14 -25.92 29.06 5.89
N LEU A 15 -26.30 28.00 5.17
CA LEU A 15 -25.49 26.79 5.04
C LEU A 15 -24.16 27.07 4.32
N LEU A 16 -24.17 27.87 3.26
CA LEU A 16 -22.96 28.26 2.56
C LEU A 16 -22.03 29.09 3.47
N MET A 17 -22.57 30.05 4.21
CA MET A 17 -21.78 30.82 5.18
C MET A 17 -21.20 29.93 6.28
N ALA A 18 -22.00 29.02 6.85
CA ALA A 18 -21.52 28.07 7.83
C ALA A 18 -20.40 27.19 7.26
N MET A 19 -20.55 26.69 6.04
CA MET A 19 -19.52 25.90 5.35
C MET A 19 -18.23 26.71 5.13
N LEU A 20 -18.34 27.97 4.70
CA LEU A 20 -17.17 28.85 4.51
C LEU A 20 -16.47 29.14 5.84
N ILE A 21 -17.22 29.32 6.93
CA ILE A 21 -16.65 29.54 8.26
C ILE A 21 -15.95 28.28 8.76
N LEU A 22 -16.59 27.11 8.62
CA LEU A 22 -16.02 25.83 9.06
C LEU A 22 -14.82 25.37 8.22
N ALA A 23 -14.77 25.77 6.95
CA ALA A 23 -13.67 25.46 6.04
C ALA A 23 -12.55 26.50 6.05
N TRP A 24 -12.70 27.59 6.81
CA TRP A 24 -11.70 28.63 6.84
C TRP A 24 -10.58 28.27 7.80
N GLU A 25 -9.38 28.14 7.26
CA GLU A 25 -8.16 27.93 8.01
C GLU A 25 -7.20 29.10 7.81
N SER A 26 -6.60 29.59 8.90
CA SER A 26 -5.68 30.72 8.82
C SER A 26 -4.36 30.32 8.14
N SER A 27 -3.78 31.23 7.37
CA SER A 27 -2.43 31.03 6.84
C SER A 27 -1.40 31.19 7.96
N ILE A 28 -0.44 30.27 8.07
CA ILE A 28 0.72 30.41 8.94
C ILE A 28 1.80 31.18 8.17
N ALA A 29 2.43 32.15 8.85
CA ALA A 29 3.46 32.99 8.26
C ALA A 29 4.64 32.14 7.75
N GLN A 30 5.21 32.55 6.61
CA GLN A 30 6.46 31.97 6.13
C GLN A 30 7.59 32.26 7.11
N GLN A 31 8.53 31.34 7.23
CA GLN A 31 9.75 31.49 8.00
C GLN A 31 10.93 31.10 7.11
N ASP A 32 12.11 31.64 7.40
CA ASP A 32 13.33 31.13 6.75
C ASP A 32 13.60 29.71 7.23
N ALA A 33 14.26 28.91 6.39
CA ALA A 33 14.63 27.55 6.75
C ALA A 33 15.50 27.57 8.02
N PRO A 34 15.31 26.61 8.95
CA PRO A 34 16.19 26.46 10.10
C PRO A 34 17.65 26.31 9.65
N ALA A 35 18.58 26.88 10.42
CA ALA A 35 20.01 26.65 10.19
C ALA A 35 20.34 25.16 10.39
N GLU A 36 21.33 24.64 9.66
CA GLU A 36 21.70 23.21 9.70
C GLU A 36 22.05 22.70 11.11
N ASP A 37 22.58 23.58 11.99
CA ASP A 37 22.95 23.26 13.37
C ASP A 37 21.78 23.34 14.37
N THR A 38 20.56 23.67 13.90
CA THR A 38 19.36 23.75 14.74
C THR A 38 18.95 22.39 15.28
N PHE A 39 19.19 21.32 14.52
CA PHE A 39 18.73 19.97 14.85
C PHE A 39 19.88 19.09 15.34
N SER A 40 19.62 18.32 16.40
CA SER A 40 20.60 17.31 16.84
C SER A 40 20.65 16.14 15.87
N GLN A 41 21.83 15.52 15.70
CA GLN A 41 21.97 14.31 14.86
C GLN A 41 20.96 13.22 15.24
N ARG A 42 20.75 12.99 16.55
CA ARG A 42 19.75 12.03 17.04
C ARG A 42 18.33 12.32 16.54
N GLN A 43 17.96 13.59 16.43
CA GLN A 43 16.64 13.99 15.93
C GLN A 43 16.53 13.74 14.42
N ILE A 44 17.60 14.03 13.67
CA ILE A 44 17.68 13.76 12.23
C ILE A 44 17.61 12.24 11.97
N ASP A 45 18.40 11.44 12.67
CA ASP A 45 18.42 9.97 12.55
C ASP A 45 17.04 9.38 12.88
N ARG A 46 16.37 9.88 13.93
CA ARG A 46 14.99 9.48 14.25
C ARG A 46 14.03 9.85 13.12
N GLY A 47 14.18 11.05 12.55
CA GLY A 47 13.35 11.52 11.46
C GLY A 47 13.54 10.71 10.17
N GLU A 48 14.75 10.21 9.90
CA GLU A 48 15.03 9.30 8.79
C GLU A 48 14.25 7.99 8.92
N VAL A 49 14.31 7.36 10.10
CA VAL A 49 13.55 6.13 10.41
C VAL A 49 12.04 6.37 10.27
N ILE A 50 11.53 7.50 10.75
CA ILE A 50 10.11 7.87 10.63
C ILE A 50 9.71 8.12 9.17
N ALA A 51 10.58 8.75 8.38
CA ALA A 51 10.34 8.95 6.95
C ALA A 51 10.31 7.62 6.18
N GLY A 52 11.14 6.65 6.59
CA GLY A 52 11.09 5.27 6.11
C GLY A 52 9.79 4.57 6.46
N LEU A 53 9.40 4.57 7.75
CA LEU A 53 8.12 4.03 8.22
C LEU A 53 6.92 4.64 7.50
N GLY A 54 6.93 5.96 7.30
CA GLY A 54 5.91 6.71 6.57
C GLY A 54 5.91 6.50 5.06
N ASN A 55 6.90 5.76 4.54
CA ASN A 55 7.15 5.51 3.13
C ASN A 55 7.20 6.81 2.30
N CYS A 56 7.75 7.89 2.88
CA CYS A 56 7.73 9.23 2.26
C CYS A 56 8.47 9.26 0.92
N GLN A 57 9.57 8.51 0.80
CA GLN A 57 10.40 8.50 -0.39
C GLN A 57 9.67 7.91 -1.61
N SER A 58 8.89 6.84 -1.43
CA SER A 58 8.14 6.20 -2.54
C SER A 58 7.16 7.17 -3.20
N CYS A 59 6.55 8.07 -2.42
CA CYS A 59 5.61 9.06 -2.95
C CYS A 59 6.36 10.27 -3.51
N HIS A 60 7.36 10.77 -2.80
CA HIS A 60 7.99 12.05 -3.10
C HIS A 60 9.25 11.94 -3.98
N THR A 61 9.60 10.76 -4.51
CA THR A 61 10.79 10.58 -5.38
C THR A 61 10.43 9.89 -6.69
N VAL A 62 10.52 10.62 -7.80
CA VAL A 62 10.45 10.04 -9.15
C VAL A 62 11.83 9.72 -9.69
N ASP A 63 12.77 10.63 -9.48
CA ASP A 63 14.17 10.50 -9.89
C ASP A 63 15.03 10.21 -8.65
N PRO A 64 15.66 9.04 -8.54
CA PRO A 64 16.53 8.70 -7.40
C PRO A 64 17.71 9.66 -7.20
N GLU A 65 18.17 10.36 -8.25
CA GLU A 65 19.21 11.40 -8.12
C GLU A 65 18.68 12.69 -7.48
N ARG A 66 17.36 12.81 -7.33
CA ARG A 66 16.65 13.99 -6.81
C ARG A 66 15.59 13.55 -5.77
N PRO A 67 16.02 12.96 -4.64
CA PRO A 67 15.12 12.42 -3.64
C PRO A 67 14.19 13.51 -3.08
N TYR A 68 12.94 13.14 -2.80
CA TYR A 68 11.90 14.00 -2.22
C TYR A 68 11.46 15.20 -3.07
N ALA A 69 11.90 15.31 -4.33
CA ALA A 69 11.57 16.39 -5.25
C ALA A 69 10.13 16.37 -5.81
N GLY A 70 9.33 15.35 -5.48
CA GLY A 70 7.93 15.20 -5.88
C GLY A 70 7.75 14.73 -7.34
N GLY A 71 6.54 14.92 -7.85
CA GLY A 71 6.18 14.68 -9.25
C GLY A 71 5.50 13.33 -9.53
N ARG A 72 5.46 12.39 -8.57
CA ARG A 72 4.80 11.09 -8.78
C ARG A 72 3.31 11.29 -9.00
N ALA A 73 2.78 10.67 -10.07
CA ALA A 73 1.36 10.68 -10.39
C ALA A 73 0.60 9.58 -9.62
N PHE A 74 -0.55 9.94 -9.08
CA PHE A 74 -1.50 9.05 -8.41
C PHE A 74 -2.84 9.12 -9.17
N PRO A 75 -3.07 8.22 -10.13
CA PRO A 75 -4.34 8.15 -10.83
C PRO A 75 -5.44 7.68 -9.86
N THR A 76 -6.53 8.43 -9.80
CA THR A 76 -7.71 8.12 -9.00
C THR A 76 -8.97 8.11 -9.88
N PRO A 77 -10.10 7.57 -9.39
CA PRO A 77 -11.38 7.71 -10.10
C PRO A 77 -11.85 9.16 -10.31
N PHE A 78 -11.24 10.12 -9.61
CA PHE A 78 -11.61 11.54 -9.63
C PHE A 78 -10.66 12.40 -10.49
N GLY A 79 -9.60 11.80 -11.04
CA GLY A 79 -8.52 12.48 -11.76
C GLY A 79 -7.16 12.09 -11.18
N THR A 80 -6.12 12.84 -11.54
CA THR A 80 -4.73 12.54 -11.15
C THR A 80 -4.23 13.53 -10.11
N LEU A 81 -3.71 13.01 -9.00
CA LEU A 81 -2.98 13.78 -8.00
C LEU A 81 -1.47 13.65 -8.23
N TYR A 82 -0.70 14.65 -7.81
CA TYR A 82 0.76 14.61 -7.91
C TYR A 82 1.39 14.87 -6.53
N ALA A 83 2.40 14.06 -6.17
CA ALA A 83 3.20 14.32 -4.97
C ALA A 83 3.95 15.65 -5.11
N THR A 84 3.98 16.44 -4.05
CA THR A 84 4.69 17.72 -4.03
C THR A 84 6.20 17.53 -3.78
N ASN A 85 7.00 18.54 -4.07
CA ASN A 85 8.37 18.61 -3.58
C ASN A 85 8.35 18.93 -2.08
N ILE A 86 8.97 18.08 -1.26
CA ILE A 86 9.06 18.28 0.20
C ILE A 86 10.48 18.60 0.66
N THR A 87 11.41 18.84 -0.25
CA THR A 87 12.76 19.31 0.10
C THR A 87 12.70 20.72 0.72
N PRO A 88 13.76 21.17 1.43
CA PRO A 88 13.80 22.52 1.98
C PRO A 88 14.06 23.61 0.93
N HIS A 89 13.80 23.35 -0.36
CA HIS A 89 13.87 24.39 -1.38
C HIS A 89 12.84 25.51 -1.07
N PRO A 90 13.24 26.79 -1.02
CA PRO A 90 12.42 27.87 -0.48
C PRO A 90 11.23 28.27 -1.36
N GLU A 91 11.25 27.95 -2.65
CA GLU A 91 10.18 28.34 -3.58
C GLU A 91 9.36 27.16 -4.08
N SER A 92 10.02 26.06 -4.44
CA SER A 92 9.35 24.89 -5.00
C SER A 92 9.06 23.79 -3.97
N GLY A 93 9.75 23.81 -2.83
CA GLY A 93 9.59 22.86 -1.74
C GLY A 93 8.94 23.47 -0.49
N ILE A 94 9.22 22.90 0.67
CA ILE A 94 8.68 23.36 1.96
C ILE A 94 9.67 24.20 2.76
N GLY A 95 10.75 24.70 2.13
CA GLY A 95 11.81 25.47 2.79
C GLY A 95 11.35 26.68 3.60
N ARG A 96 10.16 27.21 3.29
CA ARG A 96 9.55 28.36 4.00
C ARG A 96 8.43 27.98 4.98
N TRP A 97 8.27 26.70 5.27
CA TRP A 97 7.26 26.21 6.20
C TRP A 97 7.86 26.16 7.60
N SER A 98 7.18 26.78 8.56
CA SER A 98 7.49 26.56 9.96
C SER A 98 7.13 25.13 10.38
N GLU A 99 7.74 24.64 11.45
CA GLU A 99 7.41 23.36 12.06
C GLU A 99 5.91 23.25 12.39
N ALA A 100 5.30 24.33 12.91
CA ALA A 100 3.86 24.38 13.17
C ALA A 100 3.01 24.20 11.90
N ALA A 101 3.45 24.76 10.76
CA ALA A 101 2.76 24.56 9.49
C ALA A 101 2.90 23.12 8.96
N PHE A 102 4.08 22.53 9.12
CA PHE A 102 4.34 21.13 8.79
C PHE A 102 3.46 20.19 9.64
N ILE A 103 3.48 20.35 10.96
CA ILE A 103 2.68 19.55 11.90
C ILE A 103 1.19 19.70 11.60
N ARG A 104 0.70 20.91 11.32
CA ARG A 104 -0.71 21.11 10.94
C ARG A 104 -1.07 20.39 9.65
N ALA A 105 -0.19 20.42 8.65
CA ALA A 105 -0.42 19.67 7.42
C ALA A 105 -0.52 18.17 7.72
N MET A 106 0.44 17.61 8.46
CA MET A 106 0.46 16.20 8.84
C MET A 106 -0.78 15.79 9.64
N ARG A 107 -1.14 16.55 10.68
CA ARG A 107 -2.24 16.19 11.58
C ARG A 107 -3.61 16.44 11.01
N GLU A 108 -3.78 17.56 10.29
CA GLU A 108 -5.11 18.07 9.96
C GLU A 108 -5.35 18.11 8.45
N GLY A 109 -4.36 17.82 7.61
CA GLY A 109 -4.50 17.97 6.17
C GLY A 109 -4.74 19.42 5.75
N VAL A 110 -4.11 20.37 6.44
CA VAL A 110 -4.22 21.81 6.14
C VAL A 110 -2.83 22.37 5.86
N ALA A 111 -2.61 22.81 4.63
CA ALA A 111 -1.34 23.38 4.20
C ALA A 111 -1.04 24.70 4.93
N ARG A 112 0.20 25.19 4.81
CA ARG A 112 0.63 26.47 5.40
C ARG A 112 -0.28 27.65 5.02
N ASP A 113 -0.76 27.69 3.78
CA ASP A 113 -1.62 28.78 3.29
C ASP A 113 -3.09 28.70 3.73
N GLY A 114 -3.47 27.65 4.45
CA GLY A 114 -4.85 27.38 4.87
C GLY A 114 -5.65 26.53 3.88
N SER A 115 -5.06 26.10 2.76
CA SER A 115 -5.74 25.19 1.84
C SER A 115 -5.84 23.77 2.40
N HIS A 116 -7.00 23.14 2.22
CA HIS A 116 -7.20 21.72 2.56
C HIS A 116 -6.48 20.82 1.57
N LEU A 117 -5.68 19.89 2.09
CA LEU A 117 -5.00 18.84 1.35
C LEU A 117 -5.99 17.73 0.97
N PHE A 118 -5.70 17.03 -0.13
CA PHE A 118 -6.46 15.84 -0.50
C PHE A 118 -6.00 14.65 0.35
N PRO A 119 -6.89 13.71 0.72
CA PRO A 119 -6.58 12.59 1.62
C PRO A 119 -5.64 11.53 1.01
N ALA A 120 -5.20 11.70 -0.25
CA ALA A 120 -4.05 10.96 -0.77
C ALA A 120 -2.75 11.30 0.00
N PHE A 121 -2.68 12.49 0.59
CA PHE A 121 -1.76 12.75 1.68
C PHE A 121 -2.40 12.18 2.96
N PRO A 122 -1.82 11.14 3.60
CA PRO A 122 -2.51 10.30 4.59
C PRO A 122 -2.62 10.95 5.97
N TYR A 123 -3.09 12.20 6.03
CA TYR A 123 -3.33 12.93 7.27
C TYR A 123 -4.38 12.27 8.17
N THR A 124 -5.24 11.40 7.60
CA THR A 124 -6.18 10.55 8.34
C THR A 124 -5.48 9.55 9.26
N HIS A 125 -4.24 9.16 8.94
CA HIS A 125 -3.40 8.33 9.79
C HIS A 125 -2.39 9.17 10.57
N PHE A 126 -1.76 10.15 9.92
CA PHE A 126 -0.73 10.98 10.55
C PHE A 126 -1.24 11.80 11.75
N THR A 127 -2.55 12.03 11.85
CA THR A 127 -3.18 12.58 13.06
C THR A 127 -2.87 11.79 14.33
N ARG A 128 -2.64 10.47 14.21
CA ARG A 128 -2.31 9.56 15.32
C ARG A 128 -0.85 9.65 15.78
N VAL A 129 0.04 10.20 14.95
CA VAL A 129 1.48 10.26 15.19
C VAL A 129 1.78 11.18 16.37
N ARG A 130 2.78 10.85 17.18
CA ARG A 130 3.19 11.67 18.35
C ARG A 130 3.92 12.93 17.91
N ASP A 131 3.88 13.96 18.74
CA ASP A 131 4.53 15.24 18.42
C ASP A 131 6.03 15.07 18.22
N GLU A 132 6.71 14.30 19.07
CA GLU A 132 8.16 14.11 18.97
C GLU A 132 8.57 13.46 17.63
N ASP A 133 7.71 12.61 17.08
CA ASP A 133 7.94 11.94 15.81
C ASP A 133 7.72 12.89 14.63
N LEU A 134 6.70 13.75 14.69
CA LEU A 134 6.47 14.79 13.67
C LEU A 134 7.58 15.85 13.68
N GLN A 135 8.08 16.23 14.86
CA GLN A 135 9.22 17.15 15.02
C GLN A 135 10.52 16.54 14.48
N ALA A 136 10.76 15.25 14.72
CA ALA A 136 11.89 14.54 14.14
C ALA A 136 11.79 14.43 12.61
N LEU A 137 10.61 14.12 12.08
CA LEU A 137 10.37 14.08 10.64
C LEU A 137 10.57 15.46 9.98
N TYR A 138 10.12 16.54 10.63
CA TYR A 138 10.39 17.90 10.16
C TYR A 138 11.89 18.18 10.11
N ALA A 139 12.63 17.87 11.18
CA ALA A 139 14.08 18.05 11.23
C ALA A 139 14.82 17.29 10.11
N TYR A 140 14.47 16.02 9.89
CA TYR A 140 15.04 15.23 8.79
C TYR A 140 14.71 15.83 7.42
N THR A 141 13.46 16.22 7.20
CA THR A 141 13.02 16.80 5.93
C THR A 141 13.72 18.13 5.64
N MET A 142 13.86 19.00 6.65
CA MET A 142 14.51 20.31 6.51
C MET A 142 16.03 20.25 6.38
N THR A 143 16.65 19.07 6.57
CA THR A 143 18.09 18.83 6.40
C THR A 143 18.41 18.03 5.12
N ARG A 144 17.42 17.83 4.23
CA ARG A 144 17.65 17.24 2.90
C ARG A 144 18.24 18.26 1.95
N GLU A 145 18.87 17.77 0.90
CA GLU A 145 19.35 18.63 -0.18
C GLU A 145 18.17 19.41 -0.80
N PRO A 146 18.24 20.75 -0.88
CA PRO A 146 17.21 21.53 -1.54
C PRO A 146 17.21 21.25 -3.04
N VAL A 147 16.08 20.80 -3.58
CA VAL A 147 15.93 20.55 -5.01
C VAL A 147 14.94 21.53 -5.61
N ASP A 148 15.36 22.31 -6.61
CA ASP A 148 14.44 23.13 -7.40
C ASP A 148 13.64 22.26 -8.37
N ALA A 149 12.43 21.89 -7.95
CA ALA A 149 11.50 21.06 -8.71
C ALA A 149 10.07 21.44 -8.36
N ARG A 150 9.29 21.88 -9.34
CA ARG A 150 7.84 22.10 -9.17
C ARG A 150 7.10 20.87 -9.70
N ALA A 151 6.36 20.22 -8.82
CA ALA A 151 5.47 19.13 -9.22
C ALA A 151 4.35 19.66 -10.12
N PRO A 152 3.82 18.83 -11.05
CA PRO A 152 2.63 19.18 -11.80
C PRO A 152 1.45 19.53 -10.87
N GLU A 153 0.55 20.39 -11.33
CA GLU A 153 -0.69 20.67 -10.60
C GLU A 153 -1.62 19.45 -10.65
N ASN A 154 -2.41 19.27 -9.58
CA ASN A 154 -3.42 18.22 -9.54
C ASN A 154 -4.45 18.40 -10.65
N ASP A 155 -4.66 17.36 -11.44
CA ASP A 155 -5.61 17.32 -12.55
C ASP A 155 -6.86 16.53 -12.12
N LEU A 156 -7.70 17.18 -11.32
CA LEU A 156 -8.96 16.60 -10.85
C LEU A 156 -10.13 17.09 -11.69
N THR A 157 -11.06 16.18 -11.93
CA THR A 157 -12.31 16.49 -12.64
C THR A 157 -13.27 17.28 -11.76
N PHE A 158 -14.07 18.16 -12.36
CA PHE A 158 -15.14 18.84 -11.64
C PHE A 158 -16.18 17.82 -11.13
N PRO A 159 -16.67 17.94 -9.87
CA PRO A 159 -16.41 19.03 -8.91
C PRO A 159 -15.24 18.78 -7.93
N PHE A 160 -14.51 17.66 -8.06
CA PHE A 160 -13.47 17.23 -7.12
C PHE A 160 -12.24 18.16 -7.07
N ASN A 161 -12.04 19.00 -8.08
CA ASN A 161 -11.03 20.06 -8.09
C ASN A 161 -11.32 21.23 -7.12
N ILE A 162 -12.55 21.35 -6.60
CA ILE A 162 -12.91 22.41 -5.66
C ILE A 162 -12.38 22.07 -4.27
N ARG A 163 -11.27 22.70 -3.88
CA ARG A 163 -10.61 22.52 -2.57
C ARG A 163 -11.55 22.68 -1.38
N LEU A 164 -12.53 23.58 -1.46
CA LEU A 164 -13.50 23.81 -0.39
C LEU A 164 -14.31 22.56 -0.03
N LEU A 165 -14.55 21.66 -0.99
CA LEU A 165 -15.27 20.41 -0.73
C LEU A 165 -14.50 19.46 0.19
N GLN A 166 -13.18 19.61 0.29
CA GLN A 166 -12.37 18.81 1.21
C GLN A 166 -12.68 19.11 2.69
N ALA A 167 -13.11 20.32 3.02
CA ALA A 167 -13.57 20.61 4.38
C ALA A 167 -14.81 19.79 4.76
N GLY A 168 -15.77 19.67 3.82
CA GLY A 168 -16.95 18.82 3.99
C GLY A 168 -16.60 17.33 4.03
N TRP A 169 -15.64 16.89 3.20
CA TRP A 169 -15.13 15.53 3.24
C TRP A 169 -14.50 15.22 4.61
N LYS A 170 -13.65 16.11 5.14
CA LYS A 170 -13.05 15.96 6.46
C LYS A 170 -14.10 15.86 7.57
N LEU A 171 -15.14 16.68 7.53
CA LEU A 171 -16.23 16.62 8.52
C LEU A 171 -16.89 15.24 8.59
N LEU A 172 -16.91 14.49 7.49
CA LEU A 172 -17.55 13.17 7.41
C LEU A 172 -16.58 12.01 7.65
N PHE A 173 -15.31 12.14 7.29
CA PHE A 173 -14.38 11.02 7.18
C PHE A 173 -13.04 11.22 7.90
N PHE A 174 -12.83 12.36 8.56
CA PHE A 174 -11.60 12.62 9.31
C PHE A 174 -11.89 12.77 10.80
N GLU A 175 -11.27 11.90 11.60
CA GLU A 175 -11.31 11.95 13.05
C GLU A 175 -9.93 12.39 13.58
N PRO A 176 -9.81 13.61 14.13
CA PRO A 176 -8.54 14.06 14.70
C PRO A 176 -8.25 13.38 16.03
N GLY A 177 -7.03 12.90 16.25
CA GLY A 177 -6.65 12.37 17.56
C GLY A 177 -5.25 11.75 17.57
N VAL A 178 -4.44 12.18 18.55
CA VAL A 178 -3.17 11.53 18.87
C VAL A 178 -3.45 10.15 19.44
N TRP A 179 -2.75 9.13 18.96
CA TRP A 179 -2.89 7.76 19.44
C TRP A 179 -2.69 7.67 20.96
N GLN A 180 -3.43 6.76 21.59
CA GLN A 180 -3.34 6.44 23.01
C GLN A 180 -3.21 4.92 23.16
N PRO A 181 -2.41 4.43 24.11
CA PRO A 181 -2.26 3.00 24.34
C PRO A 181 -3.56 2.37 24.85
N ASP A 182 -3.87 1.18 24.35
CA ASP A 182 -4.85 0.28 24.94
C ASP A 182 -4.24 -0.38 26.18
N THR A 183 -4.86 -0.14 27.34
CA THR A 183 -4.40 -0.68 28.64
C THR A 183 -4.60 -2.19 28.79
N GLU A 184 -5.42 -2.81 27.93
CA GLU A 184 -5.66 -4.26 27.93
C GLU A 184 -4.65 -5.01 27.05
N LYS A 185 -3.83 -4.28 26.28
CA LYS A 185 -2.85 -4.83 25.34
C LYS A 185 -1.42 -4.66 25.85
N SER A 186 -0.51 -5.48 25.33
CA SER A 186 0.91 -5.39 25.68
C SER A 186 1.58 -4.16 25.07
N ASP A 187 2.73 -3.74 25.62
CA ASP A 187 3.51 -2.64 25.05
C ASP A 187 3.93 -2.91 23.60
N ALA A 188 4.25 -4.16 23.26
CA ALA A 188 4.62 -4.57 21.91
C ALA A 188 3.43 -4.43 20.94
N TRP A 189 2.24 -4.86 21.36
CA TRP A 189 1.03 -4.71 20.56
C TRP A 189 0.68 -3.23 20.35
N ASN A 190 0.73 -2.43 21.42
CA ASN A 190 0.49 -0.98 21.36
C ASN A 190 1.49 -0.27 20.45
N ARG A 191 2.76 -0.67 20.49
CA ARG A 191 3.77 -0.16 19.55
C ARG A 191 3.43 -0.53 18.10
N GLY A 192 2.98 -1.75 17.86
CA GLY A 192 2.59 -2.23 16.54
C GLY A 192 1.38 -1.48 15.97
N GLU A 193 0.35 -1.29 16.77
CA GLU A 193 -0.85 -0.51 16.39
C GLU A 193 -0.47 0.94 16.06
N TYR A 194 0.32 1.59 16.90
CA TYR A 194 0.79 2.96 16.66
C TYR A 194 1.51 3.09 15.31
N LEU A 195 2.37 2.11 14.99
CA LEU A 195 3.10 2.10 13.73
C LEU A 195 2.15 1.84 12.56
N ALA A 196 1.31 0.81 12.64
CA ALA A 196 0.41 0.39 11.57
C ALA A 196 -0.65 1.44 11.23
N GLU A 197 -1.32 1.98 12.25
CA GLU A 197 -2.45 2.91 12.08
C GLU A 197 -2.03 4.37 11.99
N GLY A 198 -0.80 4.69 12.40
CA GLY A 198 -0.24 6.03 12.38
C GLY A 198 0.73 6.23 11.21
N LEU A 199 2.01 5.96 11.45
CA LEU A 199 3.07 6.30 10.50
C LEU A 199 3.01 5.45 9.23
N ALA A 200 2.88 4.12 9.34
CA ALA A 200 2.93 3.21 8.20
C ALA A 200 1.62 3.10 7.43
N HIS A 201 0.51 3.63 7.98
CA HIS A 201 -0.81 3.75 7.35
C HIS A 201 -1.24 2.49 6.58
N CYS A 202 -1.06 1.31 7.19
CA CYS A 202 -1.24 0.03 6.50
C CYS A 202 -2.66 -0.11 5.92
N SER A 203 -3.68 0.33 6.67
CA SER A 203 -5.08 0.40 6.25
C SER A 203 -5.31 1.28 5.02
N ALA A 204 -4.49 2.31 4.78
CA ALA A 204 -4.59 3.14 3.57
C ALA A 204 -4.43 2.33 2.27
N CYS A 205 -3.70 1.21 2.30
CA CYS A 205 -3.59 0.31 1.15
C CYS A 205 -4.46 -0.95 1.29
N HIS A 206 -4.62 -1.47 2.50
CA HIS A 206 -5.27 -2.77 2.74
C HIS A 206 -6.77 -2.66 3.06
N THR A 207 -7.33 -1.45 3.17
CA THR A 207 -8.76 -1.22 3.39
C THR A 207 -9.41 -0.66 2.11
N PRO A 208 -10.54 -1.25 1.64
CA PRO A 208 -11.25 -0.76 0.48
C PRO A 208 -11.81 0.66 0.72
N ARG A 209 -11.88 1.46 -0.35
CA ARG A 209 -12.44 2.81 -0.30
C ARG A 209 -13.92 2.81 -0.67
N ASN A 210 -14.69 3.70 -0.04
CA ASN A 210 -16.07 3.99 -0.40
C ASN A 210 -16.14 4.88 -1.66
N THR A 211 -17.36 5.20 -2.10
CA THR A 211 -17.60 6.01 -3.32
C THR A 211 -17.06 7.44 -3.25
N PHE A 212 -16.75 7.94 -2.05
CA PHE A 212 -16.14 9.26 -1.81
C PHE A 212 -14.61 9.19 -1.63
N GLY A 213 -14.01 8.01 -1.84
CA GLY A 213 -12.57 7.80 -1.73
C GLY A 213 -12.03 7.70 -0.31
N ALA A 214 -12.88 7.67 0.72
CA ALA A 214 -12.49 7.42 2.11
C ALA A 214 -12.40 5.92 2.39
N GLU A 215 -11.56 5.50 3.32
CA GLU A 215 -11.51 4.12 3.80
C GLU A 215 -12.86 3.68 4.37
N ASN A 216 -13.24 2.44 4.04
CA ASN A 216 -14.46 1.85 4.54
C ASN A 216 -14.16 1.07 5.82
N GLN A 217 -14.40 1.71 6.97
CA GLN A 217 -14.13 1.15 8.30
C GLN A 217 -14.93 -0.13 8.59
N ASP A 218 -16.09 -0.34 7.96
CA ASP A 218 -16.86 -1.59 8.10
C ASP A 218 -16.17 -2.80 7.43
N ARG A 219 -15.13 -2.54 6.65
CA ARG A 219 -14.37 -3.51 5.85
C ARG A 219 -12.87 -3.35 6.08
N ASP A 220 -12.50 -3.03 7.31
CA ASP A 220 -11.11 -2.77 7.65
C ASP A 220 -10.20 -3.98 7.34
N TYR A 221 -9.10 -3.72 6.66
CA TYR A 221 -8.15 -4.74 6.18
C TYR A 221 -8.73 -5.82 5.24
N ASP A 222 -9.87 -5.60 4.58
CA ASP A 222 -10.48 -6.57 3.65
C ASP A 222 -9.79 -6.67 2.27
N GLY A 223 -8.71 -5.93 2.05
CA GLY A 223 -7.97 -5.85 0.80
C GLY A 223 -8.57 -4.86 -0.20
N ALA A 224 -7.71 -4.25 -1.00
CA ALA A 224 -8.12 -3.21 -1.94
C ALA A 224 -7.23 -3.14 -3.19
N MET A 225 -7.75 -2.52 -4.24
CA MET A 225 -6.94 -2.15 -5.41
C MET A 225 -6.22 -0.83 -5.13
N VAL A 226 -4.89 -0.82 -5.29
CA VAL A 226 -4.02 0.34 -5.10
C VAL A 226 -2.99 0.37 -6.22
N ASN A 227 -2.89 1.47 -6.97
CA ASN A 227 -1.92 1.62 -8.06
C ASN A 227 -1.89 0.45 -9.07
N ASN A 228 -3.09 -0.08 -9.36
CA ASN A 228 -3.31 -1.24 -10.23
C ASN A 228 -2.59 -2.52 -9.76
N TRP A 229 -2.30 -2.62 -8.46
CA TRP A 229 -2.01 -3.83 -7.71
C TRP A 229 -3.16 -4.11 -6.76
N TYR A 230 -3.33 -5.37 -6.37
CA TYR A 230 -4.25 -5.77 -5.32
C TYR A 230 -3.47 -5.93 -4.02
N ALA A 231 -3.74 -5.09 -3.02
CA ALA A 231 -3.30 -5.29 -1.66
C ALA A 231 -4.19 -6.37 -1.02
N PRO A 232 -3.63 -7.55 -0.65
CA PRO A 232 -4.42 -8.64 -0.10
C PRO A 232 -5.09 -8.26 1.22
N ALA A 233 -6.18 -8.96 1.56
CA ALA A 233 -6.77 -8.82 2.88
C ALA A 233 -5.80 -9.25 3.99
N MET A 234 -5.91 -8.58 5.12
CA MET A 234 -5.16 -8.85 6.35
C MET A 234 -6.09 -8.97 7.56
N SER A 235 -7.40 -9.10 7.34
CA SER A 235 -8.39 -9.31 8.38
C SER A 235 -8.63 -10.81 8.62
N ALA A 236 -8.94 -11.19 9.86
CA ALA A 236 -9.36 -12.55 10.18
C ALA A 236 -10.64 -12.99 9.43
N GLY A 237 -11.46 -12.05 8.95
CA GLY A 237 -12.67 -12.31 8.19
C GLY A 237 -12.44 -12.73 6.73
N ASN A 238 -11.25 -12.44 6.18
CA ASN A 238 -10.86 -12.82 4.83
C ASN A 238 -9.43 -13.40 4.84
N PRO A 239 -9.25 -14.60 5.39
CA PRO A 239 -7.92 -15.13 5.65
C PRO A 239 -7.22 -15.57 4.36
N PRO A 240 -5.88 -15.51 4.32
CA PRO A 240 -5.08 -16.15 3.28
C PRO A 240 -5.29 -17.68 3.25
N PRO A 241 -4.83 -18.37 2.19
CA PRO A 241 -4.96 -19.83 2.06
C PRO A 241 -4.39 -20.61 3.24
N VAL A 242 -3.30 -20.09 3.82
CA VAL A 242 -2.64 -20.59 5.01
C VAL A 242 -2.59 -19.45 6.01
N ALA A 243 -2.96 -19.69 7.25
CA ALA A 243 -2.92 -18.66 8.28
C ALA A 243 -1.48 -18.18 8.56
N TRP A 244 -1.35 -16.87 8.78
CA TRP A 244 -0.08 -16.28 9.24
C TRP A 244 0.32 -16.84 10.61
N THR A 245 1.62 -16.83 10.86
CA THR A 245 2.20 -16.88 12.21
C THR A 245 2.87 -15.53 12.49
N GLU A 246 3.10 -15.20 13.75
CA GLU A 246 3.87 -14.00 14.11
C GLU A 246 5.28 -14.01 13.50
N SER A 247 5.93 -15.19 13.46
CA SER A 247 7.25 -15.38 12.87
C SER A 247 7.27 -15.18 11.36
N GLU A 248 6.25 -15.67 10.64
CA GLU A 248 6.13 -15.47 9.19
C GLU A 248 5.77 -14.01 8.86
N LEU A 249 4.95 -13.34 9.68
CA LEU A 249 4.69 -11.90 9.55
C LEU A 249 5.97 -11.08 9.72
N TYR A 250 6.73 -11.36 10.77
CA TYR A 250 8.02 -10.71 11.00
C TYR A 250 8.96 -10.91 9.80
N THR A 251 9.10 -12.16 9.34
CA THR A 251 9.99 -12.51 8.24
C THR A 251 9.57 -11.81 6.95
N TYR A 252 8.27 -11.80 6.64
CA TYR A 252 7.75 -11.12 5.46
C TYR A 252 7.99 -9.61 5.50
N LEU A 253 7.73 -8.96 6.64
CA LEU A 253 7.90 -7.51 6.79
C LEU A 253 9.37 -7.09 6.81
N ARG A 254 10.29 -7.98 7.21
CA ARG A 254 11.73 -7.70 7.22
C ARG A 254 12.40 -8.01 5.88
N GLU A 255 12.10 -9.15 5.29
CA GLU A 255 12.82 -9.70 4.13
C GLU A 255 12.05 -9.57 2.81
N GLY A 256 10.77 -9.19 2.87
CA GLY A 256 9.90 -9.09 1.70
C GLY A 256 9.41 -10.44 1.20
N ALA A 257 9.58 -11.51 1.98
CA ALA A 257 9.03 -12.82 1.66
C ALA A 257 8.88 -13.72 2.88
N SER A 258 8.03 -14.72 2.74
CA SER A 258 7.92 -15.78 3.74
C SER A 258 7.61 -17.12 3.09
N THR A 259 7.79 -18.19 3.86
CA THR A 259 7.68 -19.57 3.40
C THR A 259 6.29 -19.84 2.82
N TYR A 260 5.24 -19.32 3.46
CA TYR A 260 3.86 -19.64 3.10
C TYR A 260 3.12 -18.53 2.34
N HIS A 261 3.61 -17.29 2.34
CA HIS A 261 2.84 -16.15 1.82
C HIS A 261 3.45 -15.49 0.59
N GLY A 262 4.52 -16.06 0.04
CA GLY A 262 5.16 -15.58 -1.19
C GLY A 262 6.02 -14.36 -0.95
N VAL A 263 6.10 -13.49 -1.96
CA VAL A 263 7.01 -12.33 -1.99
C VAL A 263 6.23 -11.02 -2.14
N ALA A 264 6.69 -9.96 -1.49
CA ALA A 264 6.20 -8.61 -1.68
C ALA A 264 6.48 -8.15 -3.11
N LEU A 265 5.47 -7.58 -3.77
CA LEU A 265 5.59 -7.05 -5.13
C LEU A 265 4.86 -5.71 -5.24
N GLY A 266 5.17 -4.96 -6.29
CA GLY A 266 4.57 -3.66 -6.52
C GLY A 266 4.88 -2.69 -5.37
N SER A 267 3.89 -1.91 -4.95
CA SER A 267 4.06 -0.93 -3.87
C SER A 267 4.43 -1.56 -2.52
N MET A 268 4.09 -2.83 -2.28
CA MET A 268 4.50 -3.50 -1.04
C MET A 268 6.00 -3.79 -1.01
N ALA A 269 6.63 -4.03 -2.17
CA ALA A 269 8.08 -4.21 -2.23
C ALA A 269 8.80 -2.90 -1.84
N ASP A 270 8.29 -1.74 -2.26
CA ASP A 270 8.82 -0.44 -1.83
C ASP A 270 8.67 -0.25 -0.31
N VAL A 271 7.50 -0.60 0.25
CA VAL A 271 7.26 -0.53 1.70
C VAL A 271 8.27 -1.38 2.47
N VAL A 272 8.48 -2.64 2.06
CA VAL A 272 9.38 -3.55 2.78
C VAL A 272 10.84 -3.14 2.59
N HIS A 273 11.29 -2.98 1.35
CA HIS A 273 12.72 -2.84 1.05
C HIS A 273 13.26 -1.42 1.27
N GLN A 274 12.43 -0.39 1.05
CA GLN A 274 12.85 1.01 1.20
C GLN A 274 12.35 1.64 2.52
N GLY A 275 11.18 1.22 2.99
CA GLY A 275 10.60 1.74 4.23
C GLY A 275 11.04 0.96 5.46
N LEU A 276 10.58 -0.29 5.57
CA LEU A 276 10.81 -1.14 6.75
C LEU A 276 12.24 -1.67 6.87
N GLY A 277 12.97 -1.76 5.75
CA GLY A 277 14.34 -2.26 5.69
C GLY A 277 15.34 -1.49 6.56
N ILE A 278 15.08 -0.20 6.85
CA ILE A 278 15.95 0.66 7.69
C ILE A 278 15.49 0.76 9.15
N VAL A 279 14.38 0.11 9.51
CA VAL A 279 13.77 0.19 10.83
C VAL A 279 14.32 -0.91 11.74
N ASP A 280 14.44 -0.64 13.04
CA ASP A 280 14.89 -1.62 14.03
C ASP A 280 13.97 -2.86 14.14
N ASP A 281 14.55 -4.01 14.47
CA ASP A 281 13.82 -5.29 14.63
C ASP A 281 12.69 -5.22 15.65
N SER A 282 12.81 -4.38 16.67
CA SER A 282 11.76 -4.21 17.68
C SER A 282 10.46 -3.69 17.09
N ASP A 283 10.53 -2.80 16.10
CA ASP A 283 9.36 -2.20 15.46
C ASP A 283 8.72 -3.18 14.46
N ILE A 284 9.52 -3.95 13.73
CA ILE A 284 8.99 -5.01 12.87
C ILE A 284 8.33 -6.13 13.69
N ARG A 285 8.91 -6.48 14.84
CA ARG A 285 8.28 -7.41 15.79
C ARG A 285 6.99 -6.84 16.34
N ALA A 286 6.95 -5.57 16.71
CA ALA A 286 5.73 -4.93 17.19
C ALA A 286 4.62 -4.96 16.13
N LEU A 287 4.95 -4.64 14.87
CA LEU A 287 4.02 -4.78 13.73
C LEU A 287 3.54 -6.22 13.58
N ALA A 288 4.44 -7.21 13.66
CA ALA A 288 4.07 -8.62 13.58
C ALA A 288 3.15 -9.04 14.74
N THR A 289 3.43 -8.61 15.97
CA THR A 289 2.57 -8.86 17.15
C THR A 289 1.18 -8.26 16.94
N TYR A 290 1.09 -7.01 16.45
CA TYR A 290 -0.20 -6.37 16.17
C TYR A 290 -0.97 -7.11 15.08
N PHE A 291 -0.35 -7.37 13.92
CA PHE A 291 -1.02 -8.05 12.82
C PHE A 291 -1.30 -9.52 13.10
N SER A 292 -0.61 -10.17 14.04
CA SER A 292 -0.97 -11.51 14.50
C SER A 292 -2.35 -11.53 15.14
N ASP A 293 -2.70 -10.49 15.88
CA ASP A 293 -4.02 -10.31 16.48
C ASP A 293 -5.07 -9.96 15.40
N VAL A 294 -4.77 -9.01 14.51
CA VAL A 294 -5.68 -8.56 13.43
C VAL A 294 -6.03 -9.68 12.44
N THR A 295 -5.03 -10.47 12.05
CA THR A 295 -5.18 -11.56 11.07
C THR A 295 -5.76 -12.84 11.68
N GLY A 296 -5.77 -12.96 13.02
CA GLY A 296 -6.10 -14.22 13.70
C GLY A 296 -5.04 -15.30 13.46
N ALA A 297 -3.76 -14.94 13.60
CA ALA A 297 -2.63 -15.82 13.38
C ALA A 297 -2.71 -17.12 14.19
N LEU A 298 -2.20 -18.20 13.61
CA LEU A 298 -2.17 -19.53 14.24
C LEU A 298 -0.76 -19.89 14.71
N PRO A 299 -0.64 -20.87 15.62
CA PRO A 299 0.64 -21.47 15.97
C PRO A 299 1.34 -22.13 14.76
N GLU A 300 2.68 -22.14 14.79
CA GLU A 300 3.51 -22.61 13.67
C GLU A 300 3.21 -24.05 13.23
N ASP A 301 2.95 -24.96 14.16
CA ASP A 301 2.64 -26.36 13.87
C ASP A 301 1.30 -26.52 13.14
N GLN A 302 0.31 -25.71 13.51
CA GLN A 302 -0.99 -25.69 12.84
C GLN A 302 -0.90 -25.09 11.44
N THR A 303 -0.17 -23.98 11.29
CA THR A 303 0.10 -23.33 10.00
C THR A 303 0.87 -24.27 9.06
N ALA A 304 1.93 -24.92 9.54
CA ALA A 304 2.71 -25.88 8.75
C ALA A 304 1.86 -27.09 8.31
N ALA A 305 0.99 -27.60 9.20
CA ALA A 305 0.07 -28.68 8.85
C ALA A 305 -0.99 -28.25 7.83
N GLN A 306 -1.47 -27.00 7.88
CA GLN A 306 -2.36 -26.44 6.86
C GLN A 306 -1.66 -26.32 5.50
N ALA A 307 -0.45 -25.76 5.47
CA ALA A 307 0.36 -25.63 4.27
C ALA A 307 0.61 -27.00 3.62
N SER A 308 1.10 -27.97 4.39
CA SER A 308 1.41 -29.32 3.89
C SER A 308 0.19 -29.99 3.26
N ARG A 309 -0.98 -29.86 3.88
CA ARG A 309 -2.25 -30.36 3.31
C ARG A 309 -2.59 -29.68 1.99
N ARG A 310 -2.54 -28.35 1.91
CA ARG A 310 -2.85 -27.63 0.67
C ARG A 310 -1.90 -27.98 -0.48
N ILE A 311 -0.61 -28.12 -0.20
CA ILE A 311 0.36 -28.53 -1.22
C ILE A 311 0.05 -29.95 -1.71
N ALA A 312 -0.19 -30.88 -0.78
CA ALA A 312 -0.54 -32.26 -1.14
C ALA A 312 -1.85 -32.33 -1.94
N ASP A 313 -2.84 -31.49 -1.63
CA ASP A 313 -4.10 -31.40 -2.36
C ASP A 313 -3.87 -30.89 -3.78
N ALA A 314 -3.11 -29.80 -3.95
CA ALA A 314 -2.77 -29.24 -5.25
C ALA A 314 -2.01 -30.23 -6.14
N GLN A 315 -1.07 -30.99 -5.56
CA GLN A 315 -0.36 -32.05 -6.27
C GLN A 315 -1.30 -33.16 -6.73
N ARG A 316 -2.26 -33.58 -5.89
CA ARG A 316 -3.25 -34.60 -6.27
C ARG A 316 -4.15 -34.13 -7.40
N GLU A 317 -4.63 -32.89 -7.35
CA GLU A 317 -5.46 -32.32 -8.42
C GLU A 317 -4.69 -32.18 -9.74
N SER A 318 -3.43 -31.73 -9.70
CA SER A 318 -2.57 -31.69 -10.89
C SER A 318 -2.36 -33.09 -11.48
N MET A 319 -2.16 -34.12 -10.65
CA MET A 319 -2.04 -35.50 -11.13
C MET A 319 -3.37 -36.07 -11.67
N ALA A 320 -4.50 -35.74 -11.06
CA ALA A 320 -5.81 -36.19 -11.51
C ALA A 320 -6.15 -35.60 -12.88
N MET A 321 -5.83 -34.33 -13.13
CA MET A 321 -6.10 -33.69 -14.42
C MET A 321 -5.27 -34.28 -15.56
N ARG A 322 -4.06 -34.80 -15.29
CA ARG A 322 -3.25 -35.57 -16.26
C ARG A 322 -3.92 -36.86 -16.72
N SER A 323 -4.81 -37.44 -15.90
CA SER A 323 -5.37 -38.76 -16.11
C SER A 323 -6.61 -38.80 -17.01
N ASN A 324 -7.12 -37.64 -17.48
CA ASN A 324 -8.33 -37.58 -18.33
C ASN A 324 -8.07 -37.92 -19.82
N ASP A 325 -8.81 -38.92 -20.29
CA ASP A 325 -9.16 -39.52 -21.60
C ASP A 325 -8.31 -39.43 -22.89
N THR A 326 -7.29 -38.58 -23.02
CA THR A 326 -6.44 -38.55 -24.26
C THR A 326 -4.96 -38.78 -24.01
N GLY A 327 -4.50 -38.68 -22.77
CA GLY A 327 -3.06 -38.74 -22.43
C GLY A 327 -2.25 -37.52 -22.91
N GLU A 328 -2.91 -36.53 -23.53
CA GLU A 328 -2.30 -35.26 -23.92
C GLU A 328 -2.48 -34.24 -22.80
N LEU A 329 -1.37 -33.64 -22.34
CA LEU A 329 -1.41 -32.54 -21.38
C LEU A 329 -2.22 -31.38 -21.96
N ASN A 330 -3.12 -30.78 -21.17
CA ASN A 330 -3.80 -29.57 -21.63
C ASN A 330 -2.78 -28.42 -21.82
N ARG A 331 -3.14 -27.40 -22.62
CA ARG A 331 -2.18 -26.33 -22.99
C ARG A 331 -1.57 -25.63 -21.77
N GLY A 332 -2.36 -25.32 -20.75
CA GLY A 332 -1.88 -24.67 -19.52
C GLY A 332 -0.87 -25.52 -18.76
N GLU A 333 -1.11 -26.82 -18.70
CA GLU A 333 -0.20 -27.78 -18.08
C GLU A 333 1.13 -27.91 -18.82
N GLN A 334 1.11 -27.95 -20.16
CA GLN A 334 2.33 -27.96 -20.96
C GLN A 334 3.18 -26.72 -20.68
N LEU A 335 2.53 -25.56 -20.60
CA LEU A 335 3.18 -24.28 -20.31
C LEU A 335 3.78 -24.28 -18.90
N PHE A 336 3.04 -24.74 -17.89
CA PHE A 336 3.54 -24.85 -16.52
C PHE A 336 4.74 -25.80 -16.42
N SER A 337 4.63 -26.99 -17.02
CA SER A 337 5.68 -28.01 -16.98
C SER A 337 6.98 -27.53 -17.62
N ASN A 338 6.88 -26.79 -18.73
CA ASN A 338 8.04 -26.33 -19.48
C ASN A 338 8.63 -25.01 -18.95
N GLY A 339 7.82 -24.15 -18.32
CA GLY A 339 8.21 -22.78 -17.96
C GLY A 339 8.32 -22.50 -16.47
N CYS A 340 7.63 -23.27 -15.61
CA CYS A 340 7.43 -22.89 -14.21
C CYS A 340 7.83 -24.00 -13.22
N ALA A 341 7.56 -25.27 -13.55
CA ALA A 341 7.67 -26.40 -12.62
C ALA A 341 9.09 -26.61 -12.06
N ALA A 342 10.14 -26.24 -12.80
CA ALA A 342 11.53 -26.35 -12.32
C ALA A 342 11.82 -25.47 -11.10
N CYS A 343 11.07 -24.38 -10.93
CA CYS A 343 11.23 -23.42 -9.84
C CYS A 343 10.08 -23.45 -8.85
N HIS A 344 8.87 -23.84 -9.25
CA HIS A 344 7.66 -23.77 -8.41
C HIS A 344 7.15 -25.12 -7.94
N TYR A 345 7.95 -26.17 -8.04
CA TYR A 345 7.63 -27.47 -7.45
C TYR A 345 8.25 -27.61 -6.06
N ASN A 346 7.42 -27.83 -5.04
CA ASN A 346 7.84 -28.10 -3.67
C ASN A 346 7.39 -29.48 -3.20
N SER A 347 8.12 -30.03 -2.22
CA SER A 347 7.62 -31.13 -1.39
C SER A 347 6.53 -30.60 -0.45
N ALA A 348 5.52 -31.41 -0.15
CA ALA A 348 4.45 -30.99 0.75
C ALA A 348 4.96 -30.67 2.16
N ASP A 349 5.91 -31.44 2.67
CA ASP A 349 6.43 -31.31 4.04
C ASP A 349 7.62 -30.34 4.17
N ASP A 350 8.13 -29.80 3.06
CA ASP A 350 9.33 -28.94 3.05
C ASP A 350 9.25 -27.86 1.94
N PRO A 351 8.34 -26.88 2.08
CA PRO A 351 8.25 -25.76 1.14
C PRO A 351 9.44 -24.83 1.27
N ASN A 352 10.00 -24.42 0.14
CA ASN A 352 11.19 -23.59 0.10
C ASN A 352 10.83 -22.12 -0.21
N VAL A 353 11.22 -21.20 0.68
CA VAL A 353 10.97 -19.76 0.53
C VAL A 353 11.53 -19.17 -0.77
N LEU A 354 12.66 -19.69 -1.27
CA LEU A 354 13.29 -19.25 -2.53
C LEU A 354 12.57 -19.79 -3.77
N ARG A 355 11.58 -20.66 -3.57
CA ARG A 355 10.76 -21.30 -4.60
C ARG A 355 9.29 -21.23 -4.19
N PRO A 356 8.69 -20.03 -4.20
CA PRO A 356 7.37 -19.81 -3.63
C PRO A 356 6.36 -20.83 -4.16
N GLU A 357 5.71 -21.51 -3.23
CA GLU A 357 4.73 -22.54 -3.53
C GLU A 357 3.43 -21.89 -4.03
N LEU A 358 3.05 -22.17 -5.28
CA LEU A 358 1.98 -21.45 -5.96
C LEU A 358 0.61 -21.71 -5.34
N SER A 359 0.39 -22.90 -4.78
CA SER A 359 -0.86 -23.25 -4.08
C SER A 359 -1.11 -22.44 -2.81
N LEU A 360 -0.05 -21.93 -2.18
CA LEU A 360 -0.16 -21.08 -1.00
C LEU A 360 -0.19 -19.59 -1.35
N ASN A 361 0.15 -19.25 -2.60
CA ASN A 361 0.36 -17.88 -3.02
C ASN A 361 -0.96 -17.07 -3.03
N SER A 362 -0.96 -15.92 -2.36
CA SER A 362 -2.12 -15.03 -2.26
C SER A 362 -2.56 -14.47 -3.62
N ALA A 363 -1.65 -14.24 -4.56
CA ALA A 363 -1.98 -13.75 -5.90
C ALA A 363 -2.74 -14.79 -6.74
N LEU A 364 -2.49 -16.09 -6.50
CA LEU A 364 -3.22 -17.17 -7.16
C LEU A 364 -4.58 -17.41 -6.49
N ASN A 365 -4.70 -17.13 -5.19
CA ASN A 365 -5.92 -17.33 -4.42
C ASN A 365 -6.87 -16.12 -4.42
N ALA A 366 -6.40 -14.91 -4.75
CA ALA A 366 -7.23 -13.71 -4.83
C ALA A 366 -8.35 -13.79 -5.91
N ASP A 367 -9.47 -13.10 -5.64
CA ASP A 367 -10.57 -12.98 -6.61
C ASP A 367 -10.17 -12.20 -7.88
N ASN A 368 -9.23 -11.26 -7.74
CA ASN A 368 -8.71 -10.48 -8.85
C ASN A 368 -7.31 -10.99 -9.27
N PRO A 369 -7.13 -11.49 -10.50
CA PRO A 369 -5.86 -12.08 -10.96
C PRO A 369 -4.76 -11.04 -11.27
N VAL A 370 -4.98 -9.75 -10.99
CA VAL A 370 -4.08 -8.66 -11.40
C VAL A 370 -2.64 -8.85 -10.92
N ASN A 371 -2.44 -9.30 -9.68
CA ASN A 371 -1.11 -9.54 -9.13
C ASN A 371 -0.40 -10.69 -9.86
N LEU A 372 -1.10 -11.80 -10.09
CA LEU A 372 -0.55 -12.95 -10.82
C LEU A 372 -0.19 -12.57 -12.26
N ILE A 373 -1.07 -11.84 -12.95
CA ILE A 373 -0.85 -11.36 -14.30
C ILE A 373 0.40 -10.47 -14.33
N ARG A 374 0.50 -9.48 -13.44
CA ARG A 374 1.62 -8.54 -13.41
C ARG A 374 2.93 -9.21 -13.04
N ALA A 375 2.95 -10.07 -12.03
CA ALA A 375 4.12 -10.83 -11.62
C ALA A 375 4.62 -11.72 -12.78
N THR A 376 3.71 -12.38 -13.49
CA THR A 376 4.08 -13.24 -14.63
C THR A 376 4.59 -12.43 -15.82
N LEU A 377 3.96 -11.29 -16.14
CA LEU A 377 4.40 -10.43 -17.24
C LEU A 377 5.76 -9.79 -16.97
N ARG A 378 5.95 -9.23 -15.78
CA ARG A 378 7.14 -8.44 -15.41
C ARG A 378 8.29 -9.30 -14.88
N GLY A 379 7.99 -10.49 -14.36
CA GLY A 379 8.93 -11.27 -13.57
C GLY A 379 9.10 -10.68 -12.16
N VAL A 380 10.03 -11.27 -11.42
CA VAL A 380 10.42 -10.83 -10.07
C VAL A 380 11.94 -10.64 -10.09
N SER A 381 12.39 -9.40 -9.85
CA SER A 381 13.80 -9.04 -9.79
C SER A 381 14.35 -9.16 -8.36
N ASN A 382 15.68 -9.11 -8.22
CA ASN A 382 16.34 -9.04 -6.91
C ASN A 382 16.00 -7.77 -6.12
N GLU A 383 15.61 -6.69 -6.80
CA GLU A 383 15.25 -5.41 -6.16
C GLU A 383 13.83 -5.42 -5.61
N SER A 384 12.94 -6.19 -6.23
CA SER A 384 11.52 -6.26 -5.84
C SER A 384 11.20 -7.48 -4.98
N GLY A 385 11.88 -8.61 -5.19
CA GLY A 385 11.62 -9.87 -4.52
C GLY A 385 12.68 -10.24 -3.48
N ILE A 386 12.88 -11.54 -3.27
CA ILE A 386 13.92 -12.08 -2.38
C ILE A 386 15.28 -11.87 -3.03
N GLN A 387 16.24 -11.36 -2.26
CA GLN A 387 17.61 -11.22 -2.73
C GLN A 387 18.16 -12.57 -3.24
N GLY A 388 18.59 -12.60 -4.51
CA GLY A 388 19.17 -13.78 -5.14
C GLY A 388 18.16 -14.71 -5.82
N VAL A 389 16.86 -14.39 -5.78
CA VAL A 389 15.80 -15.14 -6.47
C VAL A 389 15.27 -14.31 -7.62
N LEU A 390 15.33 -14.87 -8.83
CA LEU A 390 14.83 -14.23 -10.04
C LEU A 390 13.75 -15.11 -10.68
N MET A 391 12.58 -14.52 -10.93
CA MET A 391 11.57 -15.10 -11.79
C MET A 391 11.60 -14.35 -13.12
N PRO A 392 11.83 -15.01 -14.27
CA PRO A 392 11.81 -14.33 -15.56
C PRO A 392 10.41 -13.78 -15.88
N GLY A 393 10.36 -12.66 -16.60
CA GLY A 393 9.13 -12.13 -17.14
C GLY A 393 8.71 -12.88 -18.41
N PHE A 394 7.41 -13.17 -18.53
CA PHE A 394 6.80 -13.88 -19.65
C PHE A 394 5.98 -12.96 -20.55
N ALA A 395 6.33 -11.66 -20.60
CA ALA A 395 5.68 -10.69 -21.48
C ALA A 395 5.78 -11.04 -22.97
N SER A 396 6.65 -11.95 -23.40
CA SER A 396 6.70 -12.43 -24.80
C SER A 396 5.60 -13.43 -25.16
N TRP A 397 4.95 -14.07 -24.17
CA TRP A 397 3.90 -15.07 -24.43
C TRP A 397 2.59 -14.41 -24.84
N ASN A 398 1.82 -15.01 -25.74
CA ASN A 398 0.53 -14.44 -26.14
C ASN A 398 -0.51 -14.54 -25.00
N ASN A 399 -1.59 -13.76 -25.11
CA ASN A 399 -2.61 -13.68 -24.05
C ASN A 399 -3.35 -15.01 -23.84
N ALA A 400 -3.59 -15.78 -24.90
CA ALA A 400 -4.28 -17.07 -24.83
C ALA A 400 -3.44 -18.12 -24.07
N ASP A 401 -2.13 -18.15 -24.28
CA ASP A 401 -1.21 -19.03 -23.56
C ASP A 401 -1.14 -18.66 -22.07
N LEU A 402 -1.02 -17.38 -21.75
CA LEU A 402 -1.06 -16.91 -20.36
C LEU A 402 -2.41 -17.20 -19.69
N ALA A 403 -3.52 -17.00 -20.40
CA ALA A 403 -4.85 -17.34 -19.89
C ALA A 403 -5.00 -18.84 -19.63
N ALA A 404 -4.51 -19.70 -20.53
CA ALA A 404 -4.51 -21.15 -20.35
C ALA A 404 -3.66 -21.57 -19.14
N LEU A 405 -2.47 -20.97 -18.96
CA LEU A 405 -1.62 -21.19 -17.79
C LEU A 405 -2.34 -20.80 -16.50
N PHE A 406 -2.93 -19.61 -16.43
CA PHE A 406 -3.60 -19.14 -15.21
C PHE A 406 -4.86 -19.95 -14.90
N ALA A 407 -5.62 -20.37 -15.91
CA ALA A 407 -6.77 -21.26 -15.73
C ALA A 407 -6.33 -22.62 -15.18
N PHE A 408 -5.24 -23.19 -15.71
CA PHE A 408 -4.64 -24.42 -15.19
C PHE A 408 -4.22 -24.25 -13.72
N LEU A 409 -3.44 -23.22 -13.41
CA LEU A 409 -2.96 -22.97 -12.05
C LEU A 409 -4.11 -22.79 -11.06
N ARG A 410 -5.11 -21.96 -11.40
CA ARG A 410 -6.30 -21.73 -10.55
C ARG A 410 -7.06 -23.03 -10.29
N ALA A 411 -7.25 -23.85 -11.33
CA ALA A 411 -8.01 -25.09 -11.23
C ALA A 411 -7.30 -26.19 -10.43
N THR A 412 -5.97 -26.25 -10.43
CA THR A 412 -5.23 -27.34 -9.76
C THR A 412 -4.59 -26.93 -8.44
N HIS A 413 -4.37 -25.65 -8.19
CA HIS A 413 -3.65 -25.18 -7.00
C HIS A 413 -4.55 -24.41 -6.02
N THR A 414 -5.84 -24.25 -6.33
CA THR A 414 -6.81 -23.57 -5.47
C THR A 414 -8.16 -24.28 -5.49
N ASP A 415 -9.01 -23.96 -4.53
CA ASP A 415 -10.41 -24.38 -4.43
C ASP A 415 -11.41 -23.34 -4.97
N HIS A 416 -10.89 -22.29 -5.61
CA HIS A 416 -11.70 -21.18 -6.10
C HIS A 416 -12.18 -21.38 -7.54
N PRO A 417 -13.29 -20.72 -7.93
CA PRO A 417 -13.76 -20.74 -9.31
C PRO A 417 -12.75 -20.11 -10.28
N ALA A 418 -12.85 -20.52 -11.54
CA ALA A 418 -12.09 -19.94 -12.64
C ALA A 418 -12.38 -18.44 -12.77
N TRP A 419 -11.35 -17.66 -13.10
CA TRP A 419 -11.52 -16.25 -13.41
C TRP A 419 -12.14 -16.05 -14.79
N ASN A 420 -12.99 -15.03 -14.90
CA ASN A 420 -13.61 -14.64 -16.17
C ASN A 420 -12.75 -13.62 -16.93
N ASP A 421 -12.86 -13.65 -18.27
CA ASP A 421 -12.26 -12.66 -19.19
C ASP A 421 -10.73 -12.53 -19.08
N LEU A 422 -10.02 -13.62 -18.78
CA LEU A 422 -8.56 -13.60 -18.54
C LEU A 422 -7.77 -12.93 -19.66
N GLU A 423 -8.02 -13.27 -20.93
CA GLU A 423 -7.29 -12.67 -22.06
C GLU A 423 -7.45 -11.14 -22.13
N GLN A 424 -8.66 -10.64 -21.87
CA GLN A 424 -8.95 -9.21 -21.87
C GLN A 424 -8.27 -8.52 -20.69
N ARG A 425 -8.27 -9.16 -19.51
CA ARG A 425 -7.56 -8.66 -18.31
C ARG A 425 -6.06 -8.62 -18.55
N ILE A 426 -5.48 -9.64 -19.17
CA ILE A 426 -4.05 -9.68 -19.55
C ILE A 426 -3.73 -8.58 -20.54
N ALA A 427 -4.55 -8.39 -21.58
CA ALA A 427 -4.36 -7.34 -22.57
C ALA A 427 -4.30 -5.94 -21.93
N ARG A 428 -5.21 -5.64 -20.99
CA ARG A 428 -5.21 -4.36 -20.25
C ARG A 428 -3.94 -4.17 -19.42
N GLN A 429 -3.45 -5.23 -18.76
CA GLN A 429 -2.23 -5.13 -17.96
C GLN A 429 -0.97 -4.97 -18.83
N ARG A 430 -0.98 -5.48 -20.07
CA ARG A 430 0.13 -5.27 -21.02
C ARG A 430 0.25 -3.82 -21.47
N SER A 431 -0.87 -3.16 -21.79
CA SER A 431 -0.84 -1.75 -22.19
C SER A 431 -0.29 -0.85 -21.09
N ASP A 432 -0.56 -1.18 -19.83
CA ASP A 432 -0.08 -0.43 -18.67
C ASP A 432 1.42 -0.64 -18.38
N VAL A 433 1.99 -1.77 -18.80
CA VAL A 433 3.44 -2.03 -18.67
C VAL A 433 4.22 -1.19 -19.69
N THR A 434 3.70 -1.08 -20.91
CA THR A 434 4.33 -0.30 -21.98
C THR A 434 4.30 1.21 -21.73
N THR A 435 3.32 1.72 -20.98
CA THR A 435 3.21 3.15 -20.66
C THR A 435 3.95 3.57 -19.39
N SER A 436 4.39 2.64 -18.54
CA SER A 436 5.15 2.96 -17.32
C SER A 436 6.67 2.90 -17.49
N THR A 437 7.14 2.64 -18.72
CA THR A 437 8.58 2.60 -19.10
C THR A 437 8.96 3.73 -20.06
N GLU A 438 8.00 4.61 -20.40
CA GLU A 438 8.20 5.93 -21.01
C GLU A 438 7.94 7.00 -19.96
#